data_AF-A0A376L6K6-F1
#
_entry.id   AF-A0A376L6K6-F1
#
_cell.length_a   1.000
_cell.length_b   1.000
_cell.length_c   1.000
_cell.angle_alpha   90.00
_cell.angle_beta   90.00
_cell.angle_gamma   90.00
#
_symmetry.space_group_name_H-M   'P 1'
#
loop_
_entity.id
_entity.type
_entity.pdbx_description
1 polymer ?
#
loop_
_entity_poly.entity_id
_entity_poly.type
_entity_poly.pdbx_seq_one_letter_code
_entity_poly.pdbx_strand_id
1 'polypeptide(L)' 'MAALADVILYEDDHILVLNKPSGTAVHGGSGLSFGVIEGLRALRPEARFLELVHRLDRDTSGVLLVAKKTLGVAFSA' A
#
# COMPACT_ATOMS: atom_id res chain seq x y z
N MET A 1 -1.66 -1.62 -18.47
CA MET A 1 -1.73 -1.83 -17.00
C MET A 1 -0.31 -2.12 -16.55
N ALA A 2 0.28 -1.30 -15.70
CA ALA A 2 1.58 -1.62 -15.12
C ALA A 2 1.43 -2.87 -14.23
N ALA A 3 2.35 -3.83 -14.35
CA ALA A 3 2.34 -4.99 -13.47
C ALA A 3 2.63 -4.51 -12.03
N LEU A 4 2.14 -5.22 -11.01
CA LEU A 4 2.44 -4.87 -9.61
C LEU A 4 3.96 -4.79 -9.36
N ALA A 5 4.75 -5.61 -10.06
CA ALA A 5 6.20 -5.57 -9.99
C ALA A 5 6.79 -4.22 -10.42
N ASP A 6 6.18 -3.55 -11.41
CA ASP A 6 6.70 -2.30 -11.96
C ASP A 6 6.50 -1.10 -11.01
N VAL A 7 5.61 -1.24 -10.03
CA VAL A 7 5.35 -0.20 -9.03
C VAL A 7 6.13 -0.41 -7.74
N ILE A 8 6.85 -1.52 -7.56
CA ILE A 8 7.68 -1.75 -6.37
C ILE A 8 9.01 -1.03 -6.54
N LEU A 9 9.24 -0.02 -5.70
CA LEU A 9 10.51 0.72 -5.65
C LEU A 9 11.55 0.03 -4.76
N TYR A 10 11.08 -0.58 -3.67
CA TYR A 10 11.92 -1.26 -2.69
C TYR A 10 11.08 -2.25 -1.88
N GLU A 11 11.68 -3.38 -1.50
CA GLU A 11 11.07 -4.33 -0.59
C GLU A 11 12.12 -5.06 0.24
N ASP A 12 11.88 -5.15 1.56
CA ASP A 12 12.62 -6.03 2.47
C ASP A 12 11.67 -6.74 3.44
N ASP A 13 12.19 -7.39 4.48
CA ASP A 13 11.38 -8.13 5.47
C ASP A 13 10.46 -7.24 6.34
N HIS A 14 10.70 -5.94 6.38
CA HIS A 14 10.00 -4.99 7.26
C HIS A 14 9.09 -4.03 6.50
N ILE A 15 9.48 -3.60 5.30
CA ILE A 15 8.76 -2.59 4.53
C ILE A 15 8.64 -2.93 3.04
N LEU A 16 7.61 -2.36 2.43
CA LEU A 16 7.38 -2.34 1.00
C LEU A 16 7.15 -0.88 0.58
N VAL A 17 7.91 -0.41 -0.40
CA VAL A 17 7.83 0.95 -0.94
C VAL A 17 7.29 0.87 -2.35
N LEU A 18 6.18 1.57 -2.60
CA LEU A 18 5.53 1.60 -3.90
C LEU A 18 5.63 2.98 -4.54
N ASN A 19 5.77 3.01 -5.86
CA ASN A 19 5.44 4.15 -6.69
C ASN A 19 3.94 4.11 -7.00
N LYS A 20 3.12 4.73 -6.16
CA LYS A 20 1.67 4.76 -6.34
C LYS A 20 1.32 5.63 -7.55
N PRO A 21 0.61 5.10 -8.57
CA PRO A 21 0.11 5.95 -9.65
C PRO A 21 -1.01 6.88 -9.15
N SER A 22 -1.17 8.01 -9.83
CA SER A 22 -2.36 8.87 -9.67
C SER A 22 -3.61 8.15 -10.19
N GLY A 23 -4.77 8.42 -9.59
CA GLY A 23 -6.05 7.81 -9.95
C GLY A 23 -6.38 6.52 -9.18
N THR A 24 -5.45 5.99 -8.37
CA THR A 24 -5.67 4.81 -7.53
C THR A 24 -5.70 5.20 -6.05
N ALA A 25 -6.78 4.85 -5.35
CA ALA A 25 -6.90 5.08 -3.91
C ALA A 25 -6.03 4.10 -3.12
N VAL A 26 -5.49 4.53 -1.97
CA VAL A 26 -4.66 3.67 -1.12
C VAL A 26 -5.44 2.57 -0.41
N HIS A 27 -6.71 2.83 -0.11
CA HIS A 27 -7.67 1.88 0.45
C HIS A 27 -9.09 2.23 0.01
N GLY A 28 -10.03 1.31 0.20
CA GLY A 28 -11.45 1.49 -0.11
C GLY A 28 -12.22 2.38 0.86
N GLY A 29 -12.89 3.44 0.37
CA GLY A 29 -13.79 4.28 1.18
C GLY A 29 -15.13 3.61 1.56
N SER A 30 -16.06 4.39 2.11
CA SER A 30 -17.35 3.94 2.67
C SER A 30 -18.36 3.32 1.67
N GLY A 31 -18.04 3.32 0.38
CA GLY A 31 -18.80 2.64 -0.67
C GLY A 31 -17.83 1.86 -1.55
N LEU A 32 -18.06 0.55 -1.68
CA LEU A 32 -17.16 -0.45 -2.28
C LEU A 32 -16.23 0.11 -3.37
N SER A 33 -14.97 0.30 -2.97
CA SER A 33 -13.85 0.65 -3.83
C SER A 33 -12.68 -0.20 -3.36
N PHE A 34 -12.01 -0.94 -4.23
CA PHE A 34 -10.74 -1.62 -3.88
C PHE A 34 -9.59 -0.63 -4.07
N GLY A 35 -8.65 -0.57 -3.12
CA GLY A 35 -7.45 0.26 -3.20
C GLY A 35 -6.18 -0.55 -3.31
N VAL A 36 -5.04 0.14 -3.19
CA VAL A 36 -3.70 -0.46 -3.25
C VAL A 36 -3.54 -1.55 -2.17
N ILE A 37 -3.93 -1.27 -0.92
CA ILE A 37 -3.69 -2.20 0.18
C ILE A 37 -4.52 -3.49 0.06
N GLU A 38 -5.76 -3.40 -0.41
CA GLU A 38 -6.61 -4.57 -0.63
C GLU A 38 -6.11 -5.40 -1.81
N GLY A 39 -5.64 -4.76 -2.89
CA GLY A 39 -5.00 -5.43 -4.02
C GLY A 39 -3.72 -6.17 -3.61
N LEU A 40 -2.88 -5.54 -2.78
CA LEU A 40 -1.67 -6.19 -2.23
C LEU A 40 -2.01 -7.42 -1.38
N ARG A 41 -3.03 -7.32 -0.50
CA ARG A 41 -3.49 -8.43 0.33
C ARG A 41 -4.04 -9.58 -0.51
N ALA A 42 -4.78 -9.26 -1.58
CA ALA A 42 -5.28 -10.27 -2.52
C ALA A 42 -4.15 -10.98 -3.29
N LEU A 43 -3.09 -10.25 -3.68
CA LEU A 43 -1.93 -10.81 -4.38
C LEU A 43 -0.95 -11.52 -3.44
N ARG A 44 -1.04 -11.30 -2.13
CA ARG A 44 -0.15 -11.88 -1.10
C ARG A 44 -0.98 -12.45 0.06
N PRO A 45 -1.81 -13.49 -0.18
CA PRO A 45 -2.73 -14.00 0.83
C PRO A 45 -2.02 -14.60 2.06
N GLU A 46 -0.77 -15.05 1.91
CA GLU A 46 0.05 -15.60 3.00
C GLU A 46 0.70 -14.52 3.88
N ALA A 47 0.66 -13.25 3.46
CA ALA A 47 1.23 -12.16 4.24
C ALA A 47 0.33 -11.88 5.47
N ARG A 48 0.81 -12.27 6.65
CA ARG A 48 0.08 -12.10 7.92
C ARG A 48 -0.11 -10.63 8.32
N PHE A 49 0.74 -9.74 7.82
CA PHE A 49 0.70 -8.32 8.17
C PHE A 49 1.08 -7.48 6.94
N LEU A 50 0.17 -6.61 6.53
CA LEU A 50 0.38 -5.56 5.53
C LEU A 50 -0.48 -4.37 5.93
N GLU A 51 0.14 -3.27 6.33
CA GLU A 51 -0.56 -2.05 6.75
C GLU A 51 0.03 -0.81 6.07
N LEU A 52 -0.83 0.16 5.76
CA LEU A 52 -0.39 1.46 5.23
C LEU A 52 0.32 2.23 6.36
N VAL A 53 1.56 2.69 6.12
CA VAL A 53 2.26 3.55 7.09
C VAL A 53 1.73 4.99 7.03
N HIS A 54 1.38 5.44 5.84
CA HIS A 54 0.73 6.72 5.59
C HIS A 54 -0.21 6.59 4.39
N ARG A 55 -0.96 7.65 4.12
CA ARG A 55 -1.86 7.74 2.98
C ARG A 55 -1.38 8.76 1.96
N LEU A 56 -1.80 8.54 0.73
CA LEU A 56 -1.78 9.52 -0.36
C LEU A 56 -3.21 9.59 -0.90
N ASP A 57 -3.65 10.79 -1.27
CA ASP A 57 -4.97 10.93 -1.89
C ASP A 57 -5.00 10.21 -3.26
N ARG A 58 -6.20 9.87 -3.72
CA ARG A 58 -6.42 9.08 -4.94
C ARG A 58 -5.62 9.63 -6.12
N ASP A 59 -5.71 10.94 -6.32
CA ASP A 59 -5.16 11.62 -7.50
C ASP A 59 -3.71 12.10 -7.28
N THR A 60 -3.14 11.84 -6.10
CA THR A 60 -1.71 12.08 -5.80
C THR A 60 -0.87 10.87 -6.20
N SER A 61 0.24 11.07 -6.89
CA SER A 61 1.22 10.00 -7.19
C SER A 61 2.45 10.11 -6.30
N GLY A 62 3.23 9.04 -6.20
CA GLY A 62 4.53 9.06 -5.54
C GLY A 62 4.75 7.93 -4.54
N VAL A 63 5.70 8.14 -3.63
CA VAL A 63 6.17 7.14 -2.69
C VAL A 63 5.09 6.82 -1.65
N LEU A 64 4.65 5.57 -1.63
CA LEU A 64 3.73 5.02 -0.64
C LEU A 64 4.43 3.91 0.15
N LEU A 65 4.48 4.06 1.47
CA LEU A 65 5.11 3.09 2.37
C LEU A 65 4.07 2.14 2.99
N VAL A 66 4.37 0.84 2.94
CA VAL A 66 3.59 -0.25 3.51
C VAL A 66 4.47 -1.03 4.49
N ALA A 67 3.96 -1.29 5.69
CA ALA A 67 4.63 -2.09 6.71
C ALA A 67 4.29 -3.58 6.54
N LYS A 68 5.32 -4.45 6.58
CA LYS A 68 5.22 -5.92 6.52
C LYS A 68 5.34 -6.60 7.89
N LYS A 69 5.69 -5.83 8.91
CA LYS A 69 5.69 -6.21 10.32
C LYS A 69 5.16 -5.06 11.15
N THR A 70 4.71 -5.34 12.37
CA THR A 70 4.37 -4.29 13.34
C THR A 70 5.59 -3.42 13.57
N LEU A 71 5.58 -2.22 12.99
CA LEU A 71 6.52 -1.16 13.36
C LEU A 71 6.01 -0.62 14.70
N GLY A 72 6.88 -0.56 15.71
CA GLY A 72 6.54 -0.06 17.06
C GLY A 72 6.18 1.43 17.14
N VAL A 73 5.75 2.02 16.02
CA VAL A 73 5.38 3.42 15.87
C VAL A 73 3.95 3.49 15.36
N ALA A 74 3.02 3.72 16.29
CA ALA A 74 1.68 4.17 15.95
C ALA A 74 1.77 5.64 15.54
N PHE A 75 1.73 5.93 14.23
CA PHE A 75 1.39 7.28 13.78
C PHE A 75 -0.12 7.44 13.94
N SER A 76 -0.54 7.87 15.13
CA SER A 76 -1.85 8.47 15.31
C SER A 76 -1.87 9.79 14.54
N ALA A 77 -2.60 9.81 13.43
CA ALA A 77 -3.13 11.04 12.86
C ALA A 77 -4.37 11.47 13.65
#